data_AF-A0A6J4JVQ1-F1
#
_entry.id   AF-A0A6J4JVQ1-F1
#
_cell.length_a   1.000
_cell.length_b   1.000
_cell.length_c   1.000
_cell.angle_alpha   90.00
_cell.angle_beta   90.00
_cell.angle_gamma   90.00
#
_symmetry.space_group_name_H-M   'P 1'
#
loop_
_entity.id
_entity.type
_entity.pdbx_description
1 polymer ?
#
loop_
_entity_poly.entity_id
_entity_poly.type
_entity_poly.pdbx_seq_one_letter_code
_entity_poly.pdbx_strand_id
1 'polypeptide(L)' 'MSDFFVNALITFVGLFIAMPIFAGLTRAFGLYTIVEEGRCHVYVLFGKVLAILDQPGLYFLWLRLGPAGMIVN' A
#
# COMPACT_ATOMS: atom_id res chain seq x y z
N MET A 1 31.85 21.59 2.65
CA MET A 1 31.81 20.39 1.78
C MET A 1 31.47 19.13 2.57
N SER A 2 31.97 18.98 3.81
CA SER A 2 31.60 17.90 4.74
C SER A 2 30.10 17.82 5.05
N ASP A 3 29.46 18.96 5.34
CA ASP A 3 28.04 18.98 5.79
C ASP A 3 27.08 18.52 4.69
N PHE A 4 27.45 18.74 3.42
CA PHE A 4 26.68 18.24 2.28
C PHE A 4 26.64 16.70 2.28
N PHE A 5 27.77 16.04 2.46
CA PHE A 5 27.84 14.58 2.48
C PHE A 5 27.13 13.98 3.69
N VAL A 6 27.24 14.61 4.86
CA VAL A 6 26.53 14.18 6.08
C VAL A 6 25.02 14.31 5.91
N ASN A 7 24.54 15.45 5.41
CA ASN A 7 23.11 15.66 5.17
C ASN A 7 22.57 14.74 4.06
N ALA A 8 23.36 14.49 3.00
CA ALA A 8 22.98 13.55 1.96
C ALA A 8 22.86 12.11 2.50
N LEU A 9 23.79 11.69 3.37
CA LEU A 9 23.74 10.36 3.98
C LEU A 9 22.52 10.21 4.91
N ILE A 10 22.25 11.20 5.75
CA ILE A 10 21.10 11.18 6.68
C ILE A 10 19.78 11.15 5.92
N THR A 11 19.62 12.00 4.90
CA THR A 11 18.39 12.04 4.10
C THR A 11 18.20 10.76 3.29
N PHE A 12 19.27 10.20 2.72
CA PHE A 12 19.23 8.93 2.00
C PHE A 12 18.79 7.78 2.90
N VAL A 13 19.46 7.58 4.04
CA VAL A 13 19.12 6.51 4.98
C VAL A 13 17.74 6.73 5.60
N GLY A 14 17.39 7.97 5.93
CA GLY A 14 16.08 8.34 6.44
C GLY A 14 14.96 8.00 5.46
N LEU A 15 15.08 8.39 4.19
CA LEU A 15 14.10 8.08 3.16
C LEU A 15 14.07 6.58 2.79
N PHE A 16 15.22 5.91 2.84
CA PHE A 16 15.31 4.47 2.61
C PHE A 16 14.48 3.66 3.61
N ILE A 17 14.40 4.12 4.86
CA ILE A 17 13.57 3.50 5.91
C ILE A 17 12.14 4.04 5.87
N ALA A 18 11.96 5.33 5.66
CA ALA A 18 10.63 5.95 5.65
C ALA A 18 9.74 5.47 4.49
N MET A 19 10.32 5.23 3.29
CA MET A 19 9.58 4.79 2.11
C MET A 19 8.89 3.41 2.29
N PRO A 20 9.57 2.33 2.73
CA PRO A 20 8.91 1.05 2.94
C PRO A 20 7.88 1.10 4.08
N ILE A 21 8.13 1.90 5.12
CA ILE A 21 7.15 2.13 6.20
C ILE A 21 5.90 2.82 5.63
N PHE A 22 6.07 3.87 4.85
CA PHE A 22 4.97 4.59 4.20
C PHE A 22 4.18 3.69 3.24
N ALA A 23 4.88 2.89 2.43
CA ALA A 23 4.27 1.89 1.56
C ALA A 23 3.48 0.83 2.37
N GLY A 24 4.02 0.37 3.49
CA GLY A 24 3.34 -0.55 4.40
C GLY A 24 2.08 0.05 5.03
N LEU A 25 2.15 1.30 5.51
CA LEU A 25 1.02 2.02 6.08
C LEU A 25 -0.09 2.27 5.07
N THR A 26 0.27 2.72 3.88
CA THR A 26 -0.71 2.96 2.80
C THR A 26 -1.36 1.67 2.31
N ARG A 27 -0.63 0.55 2.32
CA ARG A 27 -1.22 -0.78 2.13
C ARG A 27 -2.15 -1.15 3.29
N ALA A 28 -1.73 -1.00 4.55
CA ALA A 28 -2.52 -1.37 5.73
C ALA A 28 -3.83 -0.57 5.84
N PHE A 29 -3.80 0.72 5.51
CA PHE A 29 -5.01 1.55 5.42
C PHE A 29 -5.85 1.28 4.17
N GLY A 30 -5.52 0.28 3.34
CA GLY A 30 -6.31 -0.08 2.17
C GLY A 30 -6.37 0.98 1.07
N LEU A 31 -5.36 1.87 0.96
CA LEU A 31 -5.27 2.82 -0.16
C LEU A 31 -4.92 2.10 -1.46
N TYR A 32 -3.98 1.16 -1.37
CA TYR A 32 -3.63 0.28 -2.47
C TYR A 32 -3.36 -1.15 -1.99
N THR A 33 -3.53 -2.12 -2.88
CA THR A 33 -3.06 -3.49 -2.69
C THR A 33 -2.26 -3.94 -3.90
N ILE A 34 -1.45 -4.96 -3.69
CA ILE A 34 -0.70 -5.63 -4.74
C ILE A 34 -1.20 -7.06 -4.76
N VAL A 35 -1.81 -7.44 -5.88
CA VAL A 35 -2.22 -8.81 -6.16
C VAL A 35 -1.06 -9.51 -6.83
N GLU A 36 -0.46 -10.47 -6.11
CA GLU A 36 0.58 -11.33 -6.66
C GLU A 36 -0.01 -12.33 -7.65
N GLU A 37 0.80 -12.84 -8.56
CA GLU A 37 0.37 -13.90 -9.48
C GLU A 37 -0.11 -15.14 -8.72
N GLY A 38 -1.22 -15.73 -9.19
CA GLY A 38 -1.84 -16.88 -8.54
C GLY A 38 -2.60 -16.56 -7.25
N ARG A 39 -2.75 -15.28 -6.89
CA ARG A 39 -3.62 -14.83 -5.80
C ARG A 39 -4.89 -14.19 -6.35
N CYS A 40 -5.98 -14.35 -5.61
CA CYS A 40 -7.22 -13.60 -5.82
C CYS A 40 -7.65 -13.02 -4.47
N HIS A 41 -7.83 -11.70 -4.41
CA HIS A 41 -8.28 -11.03 -3.20
C HIS A 41 -9.77 -10.74 -3.28
N VAL A 42 -10.53 -11.28 -2.31
CA VAL A 42 -11.96 -11.07 -2.19
C VAL A 42 -12.24 -10.22 -0.95
N TYR A 43 -12.76 -9.02 -1.16
CA TYR A 43 -13.07 -8.08 -0.09
C TYR A 43 -14.56 -8.20 0.27
N VAL A 44 -14.83 -8.54 1.53
CA VAL A 44 -16.18 -8.82 2.05
C VAL A 44 -16.44 -7.92 3.25
N LEU A 45 -17.59 -7.24 3.27
CA LEU A 45 -18.02 -6.42 4.39
C LEU A 45 -19.42 -6.87 4.84
N PHE A 46 -19.57 -7.25 6.11
CA PHE A 46 -20.81 -7.78 6.68
C PHE A 46 -21.46 -8.91 5.86
N GLY A 47 -20.64 -9.83 5.34
CA GLY A 47 -21.13 -10.97 4.53
C GLY A 47 -21.49 -10.62 3.09
N LYS A 48 -21.37 -9.35 2.67
CA LYS A 48 -21.53 -8.92 1.28
C LYS A 48 -20.17 -8.78 0.60
N VAL A 49 -20.00 -9.43 -0.55
CA VAL A 49 -18.82 -9.25 -1.40
C VAL A 49 -18.87 -7.85 -2.01
N LEU A 50 -17.86 -7.03 -1.72
CA LEU A 50 -17.75 -5.68 -2.25
C LEU A 50 -16.92 -5.63 -3.53
N ALA A 51 -15.79 -6.36 -3.56
CA ALA A 51 -14.90 -6.41 -4.71
C ALA A 51 -14.15 -7.73 -4.78
N ILE A 52 -13.87 -8.15 -6.02
CA ILE A 52 -13.01 -9.29 -6.34
C ILE A 52 -11.89 -8.74 -7.23
N LEU A 53 -10.66 -9.06 -6.88
CA LEU A 53 -9.46 -8.68 -7.61
C LEU A 53 -8.76 -9.99 -8.03
N ASP A 54 -8.99 -10.37 -9.28
CA ASP A 54 -8.59 -11.64 -9.88
C ASP A 54 -7.34 -11.51 -10.76
N GLN A 55 -7.12 -10.36 -11.39
CA GLN A 55 -5.94 -10.14 -12.20
C GLN A 55 -4.76 -9.68 -11.32
N PRO A 56 -3.53 -10.14 -11.62
CA PRO A 56 -2.34 -9.69 -10.91
C PRO A 56 -2.05 -8.23 -11.25
N GLY A 57 -1.59 -7.47 -10.26
CA GLY A 57 -1.22 -6.07 -10.45
C GLY A 57 -1.39 -5.19 -9.22
N LEU A 58 -1.09 -3.90 -9.42
CA LEU A 58 -1.28 -2.86 -8.42
C LEU A 58 -2.67 -2.26 -8.57
N TYR A 59 -3.44 -2.28 -7.48
CA TYR A 59 -4.79 -1.74 -7.46
C TYR A 59 -4.93 -0.68 -6.38
N PHE A 60 -5.46 0.47 -6.77
CA PHE A 60 -5.90 1.49 -5.82
C PHE A 60 -7.27 1.09 -5.26
N LEU A 61 -7.26 0.46 -4.09
CA LEU A 61 -8.47 -0.01 -3.41
C LEU A 61 -9.45 1.13 -3.11
N TRP A 62 -8.92 2.29 -2.75
CA TRP A 62 -9.73 3.48 -2.49
C TRP A 62 -10.64 3.85 -3.68
N LEU A 63 -10.14 3.72 -4.91
CA LEU A 63 -10.94 4.03 -6.11
C LEU A 63 -12.03 3.00 -6.39
N ARG A 64 -11.85 1.73 -5.99
CA ARG A 64 -12.81 0.66 -6.23
C ARG A 64 -13.81 0.46 -5.09
N LEU A 65 -13.34 0.47 -3.85
CA LEU A 65 -14.11 0.18 -2.64
C LEU A 65 -14.49 1.43 -1.85
N GLY A 66 -13.91 2.59 -2.19
CA GLY A 66 -14.13 3.83 -1.45
C GLY A 66 -13.64 3.72 0.00
N PRO A 67 -14.34 4.38 0.95
CA PRO A 67 -14.01 4.31 2.37
C PRO A 67 -14.04 2.90 2.96
N ALA A 68 -14.83 2.00 2.36
CA ALA A 68 -14.89 0.60 2.81
C ALA A 68 -13.54 -0.12 2.60
N GLY A 69 -12.71 0.33 1.65
CA GLY A 69 -11.37 -0.21 1.44
C GLY A 69 -10.46 -0.09 2.67
N MET A 70 -10.65 0.92 3.52
CA MET A 70 -9.84 1.10 4.73
C MET A 70 -10.19 0.12 5.86
N ILE A 71 -11.40 -0.45 5.84
CA ILE A 71 -11.91 -1.31 6.92
C ILE A 71 -11.63 -2.78 6.63
N VAL A 72 -11.62 -3.17 5.36
CA VAL A 72 -11.65 -4.58 4.93
C VAL A 72 -10.25 -5.15 4.65
N ASN A 73 -9.23 -4.30 4.51
CA ASN A 73 -7.88 -4.71 4.10
C ASN A 73 -7.02 -5.27 5.25
#